data_AF-A0A8G2C351-F1
#
_entry.id   AF-A0A8G2C351-F1
#
_cell.length_a   1.000
_cell.length_b   1.000
_cell.length_c   1.000
_cell.angle_alpha   90.00
_cell.angle_beta   90.00
_cell.angle_gamma   90.00
#
_symmetry.space_group_name_H-M   'P 1'
#
loop_
_entity.id
_entity.type
_entity.pdbx_description
1 polymer ?
#
loop_
_entity_poly.entity_id
_entity_poly.type
_entity_poly.pdbx_seq_one_letter_code
_entity_poly.pdbx_strand_id
1 'polypeptide(L)'
;MSRAAEDARKRARDIRDEALAKHAERDRASLMAVRAELVELKAMVAGQQEQLARLTGMISELTAVLAHPDAQGRANPSLPRPLSARKRAALERIRELREQDHSFSRICDIFQAEGQPTLSGQGQWSKGTLWNLWKNHAHQLDMPRS
;
A
#
# COMPACT_ATOMS: atom_id res chain seq x y z
N MET A 1 64.93 47.69 7.27
CA MET A 1 63.57 47.47 7.80
C MET A 1 63.67 47.19 9.30
N SER A 2 62.74 47.67 10.12
CA SER A 2 62.81 47.49 11.59
C SER A 2 62.44 46.06 11.98
N ARG A 3 63.19 45.44 12.90
CA ARG A 3 62.92 44.08 13.43
C ARG A 3 61.46 43.92 13.89
N ALA A 4 60.89 44.97 14.49
CA ALA A 4 59.49 44.97 14.92
C ALA A 4 58.49 44.73 13.78
N ALA A 5 58.79 45.20 12.56
CA ALA A 5 57.94 45.00 11.39
C ALA A 5 58.03 43.56 10.85
N GLU A 6 59.20 42.92 10.95
CA GLU A 6 59.38 41.51 10.58
C GLU A 6 58.68 40.58 11.58
N ASP A 7 58.79 40.87 12.88
CA ASP A 7 58.09 40.12 13.94
C ASP A 7 56.57 40.25 13.84
N ALA A 8 56.07 41.43 13.46
CA ALA A 8 54.64 41.63 13.20
C ALA A 8 54.15 40.81 11.99
N ARG A 9 54.93 40.78 10.90
CA ARG A 9 54.61 39.98 9.71
C ARG A 9 54.68 38.48 9.98
N LYS A 10 55.62 38.02 10.80
CA LYS A 10 55.71 36.63 11.23
C LYS A 10 54.47 36.22 12.01
N ARG A 11 54.11 36.98 13.05
CA ARG A 11 52.89 36.74 13.84
C ARG A 11 51.62 36.71 12.99
N ALA A 12 51.48 37.63 12.04
CA ALA A 12 50.31 37.65 11.14
C ALA A 12 50.22 36.39 10.26
N ARG A 13 51.36 35.86 9.80
CA ARG A 13 51.40 34.58 9.06
C ARG A 13 51.05 33.40 9.96
N ASP A 14 51.64 33.34 11.15
CA ASP A 14 51.40 32.24 12.10
C ASP A 14 49.91 32.18 12.49
N ILE A 15 49.27 33.33 12.75
CA ILE A 15 47.83 33.42 13.05
C ILE A 15 46.98 32.94 11.87
N ARG A 16 47.34 33.32 10.64
CA ARG A 16 46.60 32.91 9.45
C ARG A 16 46.74 31.41 9.22
N ASP A 17 47.94 30.88 9.36
CA ASP A 17 48.22 29.47 9.13
C ASP A 17 47.54 28.60 10.21
N GLU A 18 47.50 29.08 11.46
CA GLU A 18 46.71 28.47 12.54
C GLU A 18 45.21 28.51 12.26
N ALA A 19 44.68 29.63 11.76
CA ALA A 19 43.27 29.75 11.40
C ALA A 19 42.88 28.80 10.25
N LEU A 20 43.73 28.68 9.23
CA LEU A 20 43.55 27.75 8.13
C LEU A 20 43.63 26.29 8.59
N ALA A 21 44.57 25.96 9.48
CA ALA A 21 44.67 24.63 10.06
C ALA A 21 43.41 24.26 10.87
N LYS A 22 42.90 25.19 11.69
CA LYS A 22 41.63 25.00 12.43
C LYS A 22 40.43 24.83 11.51
N HIS A 23 40.37 25.55 10.39
CA HIS A 23 39.30 25.39 9.40
C HIS A 23 39.37 24.02 8.72
N ALA A 24 40.54 23.64 8.22
CA ALA A 24 40.75 22.34 7.59
C ALA A 24 40.44 21.18 8.54
N GLU A 25 40.72 21.32 9.83
CA GLU A 25 40.39 20.30 10.82
C GLU A 25 38.88 20.19 11.07
N ARG A 26 38.16 21.33 11.13
CA ARG A 26 36.69 21.31 11.20
C ARG A 26 36.06 20.68 9.96
N ASP A 27 36.59 20.97 8.78
CA ASP A 27 36.09 20.37 7.54
C ASP A 27 36.30 18.86 7.53
N ARG A 28 37.48 18.38 7.96
CA ARG A 28 37.74 16.94 8.11
C ARG A 28 36.79 16.28 9.11
N ALA A 29 36.60 16.89 10.28
CA ALA A 29 35.69 16.37 11.29
C ALA A 29 34.24 16.29 10.74
N SER A 30 33.79 17.33 10.04
CA SER A 30 32.46 17.37 9.42
C SER A 30 32.30 16.30 8.35
N LEU A 31 33.31 16.12 7.49
CA LEU A 31 33.31 15.06 6.47
C LEU A 31 33.29 13.66 7.08
N MET A 32 33.99 13.44 8.20
CA MET A 32 33.96 12.16 8.90
C MET A 32 32.59 11.89 9.53
N ALA A 33 31.95 12.90 10.12
CA ALA A 33 30.60 12.79 10.66
C ALA A 33 29.59 12.42 9.57
N VAL A 34 29.58 13.15 8.45
CA VAL A 34 28.69 12.86 7.32
C VAL A 34 28.96 11.46 6.74
N ARG A 35 30.21 11.02 6.67
CA ARG A 35 30.53 9.65 6.23
C ARG A 35 29.98 8.59 7.18
N ALA A 36 30.04 8.82 8.49
CA ALA A 36 29.47 7.90 9.48
C ALA A 36 27.94 7.80 9.31
N GLU A 37 27.25 8.95 9.21
CA GLU A 37 25.80 8.98 8.95
C GLU A 37 25.43 8.26 7.65
N LEU A 38 26.23 8.41 6.59
CA LEU A 38 25.99 7.75 5.31
C LEU A 38 26.16 6.23 5.42
N VAL A 39 27.10 5.74 6.23
CA VAL A 39 27.26 4.31 6.52
C VAL A 39 26.05 3.77 7.28
N GLU A 40 25.56 4.50 8.28
CA GLU A 40 24.37 4.11 9.04
C GLU A 40 23.12 4.07 8.15
N LEU A 41 22.89 5.10 7.33
CA LEU A 41 21.77 5.15 6.39
C LEU A 41 21.83 4.00 5.37
N LYS A 42 23.03 3.69 4.85
CA LYS A 42 23.21 2.54 3.95
C LYS A 42 22.87 1.21 4.63
N ALA A 43 23.27 1.03 5.89
CA ALA A 43 22.94 -0.16 6.66
C ALA A 43 21.43 -0.27 6.89
N MET A 44 20.75 0.84 7.20
CA MET A 44 19.29 0.88 7.34
C MET A 44 18.58 0.51 6.04
N VAL A 45 19.00 1.08 4.91
CA VAL A 45 18.42 0.76 3.60
C VAL A 45 18.62 -0.70 3.24
N ALA A 46 19.81 -1.26 3.48
CA ALA A 46 20.07 -2.68 3.25
C ALA A 46 19.17 -3.57 4.13
N GLY A 47 18.99 -3.22 5.41
CA GLY A 47 18.07 -3.93 6.31
C GLY A 47 16.61 -3.85 5.85
N GLN A 48 16.17 -2.69 5.37
CA GLN A 48 14.82 -2.52 4.82
C GLN A 48 14.63 -3.33 3.52
N GLN A 49 15.62 -3.38 2.65
CA GLN A 49 15.58 -4.21 1.44
C GLN A 49 15.44 -5.69 1.78
N GLU A 50 16.15 -6.19 2.80
CA GLU A 50 16.02 -7.56 3.27
C GLU A 50 14.62 -7.83 3.85
N GLN A 51 14.07 -6.90 4.63
CA GLN A 51 12.70 -7.00 5.15
C GLN A 51 11.66 -7.04 4.02
N LEU A 52 11.80 -6.19 3.00
CA LEU A 52 10.93 -6.19 1.83
C LEU A 52 11.05 -7.49 1.03
N ALA A 53 12.25 -8.05 0.89
CA ALA A 53 12.46 -9.34 0.24
C ALA A 53 11.75 -10.46 1.00
N ARG A 54 11.85 -10.48 2.35
CA ARG A 54 11.13 -11.44 3.19
C ARG A 54 9.62 -11.30 3.05
N LEU A 55 9.09 -10.07 3.12
CA LEU A 55 7.66 -9.80 2.94
C LEU A 55 7.17 -10.23 1.56
N THR A 56 7.94 -9.94 0.50
CA THR A 56 7.64 -10.36 -0.86
C THR A 56 7.61 -11.89 -0.98
N GLY A 57 8.55 -12.58 -0.32
CA GLY A 57 8.57 -14.04 -0.23
C GLY A 57 7.31 -14.59 0.45
N MET A 58 6.96 -14.08 1.64
CA MET A 58 5.75 -14.50 2.35
C MET A 58 4.46 -14.22 1.56
N ILE A 59 4.37 -13.08 0.88
CA ILE A 59 3.23 -12.77 0.00
C ILE A 59 3.19 -13.77 -1.16
N SER A 60 4.34 -14.13 -1.74
CA SER A 60 4.40 -15.10 -2.83
C SER A 60 3.98 -16.50 -2.37
N GLU A 61 4.42 -16.92 -1.18
CA GLU A 61 4.00 -18.18 -0.56
C GLU A 61 2.51 -18.20 -0.24
N LEU A 62 1.98 -17.14 0.38
CA LEU A 62 0.54 -17.01 0.65
C LEU A 62 -0.26 -16.98 -0.67
N THR A 63 0.25 -16.30 -1.69
CA THR A 63 -0.37 -16.28 -3.02
C THR A 63 -0.34 -17.67 -3.65
N ALA A 64 0.74 -18.43 -3.50
CA ALA A 64 0.84 -19.81 -3.99
C ALA A 64 -0.14 -20.74 -3.25
N VAL A 65 -0.26 -20.61 -1.92
CA VAL A 65 -1.24 -21.36 -1.11
C VAL A 65 -2.67 -21.00 -1.49
N LEU A 66 -2.96 -19.71 -1.70
CA LEU A 66 -4.28 -19.23 -2.16
C LEU A 66 -4.56 -19.51 -3.63
N ALA A 67 -3.53 -19.73 -4.45
CA ALA A 67 -3.64 -20.24 -5.82
C ALA A 67 -3.70 -21.77 -5.90
N HIS A 68 -3.43 -22.47 -4.79
CA HIS A 68 -3.52 -23.93 -4.65
C HIS A 68 -4.65 -24.43 -3.72
N PRO A 69 -5.90 -23.94 -3.86
CA PRO A 69 -7.05 -24.77 -3.57
C PRO A 69 -7.41 -25.71 -4.74
N ASP A 70 -6.92 -25.46 -5.98
CA ASP A 70 -7.44 -26.17 -7.17
C ASP A 70 -6.40 -26.48 -8.27
N ALA A 71 -5.14 -26.77 -7.91
CA ALA A 71 -4.14 -27.25 -8.90
C ALA A 71 -4.31 -28.73 -9.31
N GLN A 72 -5.52 -29.29 -9.15
CA GLN A 72 -5.98 -30.52 -9.81
C GLN A 72 -7.19 -30.25 -10.74
N GLY A 73 -7.65 -29.01 -10.85
CA GLY A 73 -8.61 -28.59 -11.85
C GLY A 73 -7.90 -28.22 -13.14
N ARG A 74 -7.62 -29.22 -13.98
CA ARG A 74 -7.34 -29.02 -15.41
C ARG A 74 -8.29 -27.95 -15.96
N ALA A 75 -7.75 -27.06 -16.78
CA ALA A 75 -8.44 -26.25 -17.78
C ALA A 75 -9.90 -26.68 -18.05
N ASN A 76 -10.82 -26.17 -17.24
CA ASN A 76 -12.24 -26.22 -17.51
C ASN A 76 -12.65 -24.76 -17.77
N PRO A 77 -12.88 -24.37 -19.03
CA PRO A 77 -13.57 -23.11 -19.27
C PRO A 77 -14.97 -23.28 -18.67
N SER A 78 -15.41 -22.37 -17.80
CA SER A 78 -16.79 -22.23 -17.28
C SER A 78 -17.11 -22.67 -15.83
N LEU A 79 -16.27 -22.34 -14.84
CA LEU A 79 -16.79 -22.17 -13.47
C LEU A 79 -16.85 -20.68 -13.10
N PRO A 80 -18.04 -20.10 -12.85
CA PRO A 80 -18.16 -18.70 -12.49
C PRO A 80 -17.44 -18.45 -11.16
N ARG A 81 -16.57 -17.43 -11.13
CA ARG A 81 -15.84 -17.02 -9.92
C ARG A 81 -16.82 -16.91 -8.73
N PRO A 82 -16.51 -17.50 -7.56
CA PRO A 82 -17.38 -17.42 -6.40
C PRO A 82 -17.66 -15.97 -6.01
N LEU A 83 -18.92 -15.69 -5.64
CA LEU A 83 -19.37 -14.36 -5.23
C LEU A 83 -18.63 -13.89 -3.97
N SER A 84 -18.21 -12.62 -3.95
CA SER A 84 -17.75 -12.02 -2.68
C SER A 84 -18.89 -12.00 -1.65
N ALA A 85 -18.56 -12.13 -0.37
CA ALA A 85 -19.55 -12.20 0.72
C ALA A 85 -20.58 -11.06 0.66
N ARG A 86 -20.10 -9.83 0.43
CA ARG A 86 -20.93 -8.63 0.26
C ARG A 86 -21.88 -8.71 -0.93
N LYS A 87 -21.40 -9.24 -2.06
CA LYS A 87 -22.20 -9.36 -3.28
C LYS A 87 -23.27 -10.44 -3.14
N ARG A 88 -22.94 -11.56 -2.49
CA ARG A 88 -23.90 -12.61 -2.14
C ARG A 88 -24.97 -12.10 -1.19
N ALA A 89 -24.59 -11.43 -0.10
CA ALA A 89 -25.54 -10.85 0.84
C ALA A 89 -26.52 -9.86 0.17
N ALA A 90 -26.02 -9.00 -0.73
CA ALA A 90 -26.88 -8.11 -1.51
C ALA A 90 -27.84 -8.89 -2.43
N LEU A 91 -27.37 -9.95 -3.11
CA LEU A 91 -28.20 -10.78 -3.97
C LEU A 91 -29.26 -11.59 -3.19
N GLU A 92 -28.90 -12.15 -2.03
CA GLU A 92 -29.84 -12.84 -1.13
C GLU A 92 -30.94 -11.88 -0.68
N ARG A 93 -30.58 -10.66 -0.26
CA ARG A 93 -31.55 -9.64 0.13
C ARG A 93 -32.44 -9.20 -1.03
N ILE A 94 -31.88 -9.07 -2.25
CA ILE A 94 -32.70 -8.79 -3.45
C ILE A 94 -33.67 -9.96 -3.70
N ARG A 95 -33.24 -11.22 -3.53
CA ARG A 95 -34.10 -12.40 -3.73
C ARG A 95 -35.29 -12.38 -2.77
N GLU A 96 -35.04 -12.18 -1.48
CA GLU A 96 -36.09 -12.09 -0.47
C GLU A 96 -37.13 -11.01 -0.81
N LEU A 97 -36.67 -9.82 -1.18
CA LEU A 97 -37.57 -8.71 -1.52
C LEU A 97 -38.31 -8.93 -2.84
N ARG A 98 -37.70 -9.67 -3.77
CA ARG A 98 -38.33 -10.07 -5.04
C ARG A 98 -39.40 -11.14 -4.83
N GLU A 99 -39.21 -12.05 -3.87
CA GLU A 99 -40.22 -13.03 -3.45
C GLU A 99 -41.42 -12.35 -2.77
N GLN A 100 -41.24 -11.13 -2.26
CA GLN A 100 -42.30 -10.26 -1.72
C GLN A 100 -42.91 -9.31 -2.79
N ASP A 101 -42.68 -9.57 -4.08
CA ASP A 101 -43.17 -8.77 -5.22
C ASP A 101 -42.72 -7.30 -5.24
N HIS A 102 -41.60 -6.96 -4.57
CA HIS A 102 -41.07 -5.60 -4.65
C HIS A 102 -40.37 -5.32 -6.00
N SER A 103 -40.67 -4.15 -6.56
CA SER A 103 -39.99 -3.64 -7.75
C SER A 103 -38.55 -3.21 -7.43
N PHE A 104 -37.64 -3.23 -8.41
CA PHE A 104 -36.26 -2.78 -8.19
C PHE A 104 -36.14 -1.32 -7.72
N SER A 105 -37.09 -0.46 -8.09
CA SER A 105 -37.15 0.90 -7.54
C SER A 105 -37.45 0.87 -6.05
N ARG A 106 -38.44 0.06 -5.62
CA ARG A 106 -38.78 -0.10 -4.21
C ARG A 106 -37.65 -0.74 -3.41
N ILE A 107 -36.94 -1.70 -4.00
CA ILE A 107 -35.77 -2.33 -3.37
C ILE A 107 -34.64 -1.30 -3.17
N CYS A 108 -34.43 -0.36 -4.10
CA CYS A 108 -33.48 0.74 -3.87
C CYS A 108 -33.88 1.52 -2.62
N ASP A 109 -35.14 1.95 -2.49
CA ASP A 109 -35.60 2.73 -1.33
C ASP A 109 -35.38 1.95 -0.02
N ILE A 110 -35.66 0.65 -0.03
CA ILE A 110 -35.44 -0.24 1.12
C ILE A 110 -33.95 -0.32 1.47
N PHE A 111 -33.07 -0.52 0.48
CA PHE A 111 -31.63 -0.60 0.70
C PHE A 111 -31.07 0.71 1.26
N GLN A 112 -31.60 1.86 0.81
CA GLN A 112 -31.22 3.17 1.33
C GLN A 112 -31.70 3.37 2.77
N ALA A 113 -32.94 2.96 3.08
CA ALA A 113 -33.49 3.02 4.43
C ALA A 113 -32.75 2.09 5.41
N GLU A 114 -32.30 0.92 4.94
CA GLU A 114 -31.50 -0.05 5.71
C GLU A 114 -30.02 0.35 5.83
N GLY A 115 -29.58 1.41 5.14
CA GLY A 115 -28.17 1.82 5.11
C GLY A 115 -27.25 0.79 4.45
N GLN A 116 -27.79 -0.06 3.56
CA GLN A 116 -27.03 -1.13 2.90
C GLN A 116 -25.95 -0.53 1.99
N PRO A 117 -24.66 -0.73 2.28
CA PRO A 117 -23.61 -0.04 1.56
C PRO A 117 -23.36 -0.73 0.20
N THR A 118 -23.25 0.04 -0.88
CA THR A 118 -23.06 -0.43 -2.27
C THR A 118 -21.85 -1.35 -2.45
N LEU A 119 -21.74 -2.12 -3.54
CA LEU A 119 -20.62 -3.05 -3.74
C LEU A 119 -19.23 -2.39 -3.69
N SER A 120 -19.11 -1.10 -4.03
CA SER A 120 -17.89 -0.29 -3.93
C SER A 120 -17.66 0.33 -2.55
N GLY A 121 -18.62 0.24 -1.62
CA GLY A 121 -18.54 0.86 -0.31
C GLY A 121 -18.92 2.33 -0.24
N GLN A 122 -19.26 2.95 -1.38
CA GLN A 122 -19.55 4.37 -1.49
C GLN A 122 -20.76 4.61 -2.41
N GLY A 123 -21.64 5.54 -2.05
CA GLY A 123 -22.79 5.96 -2.85
C GLY A 123 -24.11 5.25 -2.52
N GLN A 124 -25.13 5.51 -3.35
CA GLN A 124 -26.50 5.01 -3.20
C GLN A 124 -26.81 3.92 -4.23
N TRP A 125 -27.68 2.98 -3.88
CA TRP A 125 -28.16 1.97 -4.82
C TRP A 125 -29.05 2.62 -5.89
N SER A 126 -28.74 2.34 -7.16
CA SER A 126 -29.57 2.73 -8.29
C SER A 126 -30.32 1.52 -8.86
N LYS A 127 -31.49 1.76 -9.45
CA LYS A 127 -32.32 0.72 -10.08
C LYS A 127 -31.53 -0.06 -11.13
N GLY A 128 -30.76 0.65 -11.96
CA GLY A 128 -29.94 0.03 -13.02
C GLY A 128 -28.85 -0.87 -12.45
N THR A 129 -28.21 -0.45 -11.36
CA THR A 129 -27.20 -1.25 -10.67
C THR A 129 -27.79 -2.53 -10.08
N LEU A 130 -28.93 -2.45 -9.38
CA LEU A 130 -29.60 -3.63 -8.82
C LEU A 130 -30.08 -4.59 -9.92
N TRP A 131 -30.66 -4.06 -10.98
CA TRP A 131 -31.13 -4.89 -12.10
C TRP A 131 -29.97 -5.61 -12.79
N ASN A 132 -28.86 -4.91 -13.06
CA ASN A 132 -27.66 -5.52 -13.64
C ASN A 132 -27.07 -6.58 -12.70
N LEU A 133 -27.03 -6.29 -11.41
CA LEU A 133 -26.53 -7.22 -10.39
C LEU A 133 -27.38 -8.50 -10.37
N TRP A 134 -28.70 -8.35 -10.31
CA TRP A 134 -29.64 -9.46 -10.29
C TRP A 134 -29.55 -10.28 -11.59
N LYS A 135 -29.70 -9.65 -12.75
CA LYS A 135 -29.70 -10.33 -14.06
C LYS A 135 -28.43 -11.15 -14.29
N ASN A 136 -27.27 -10.61 -13.93
CA ASN A 136 -25.99 -11.23 -14.24
C ASN A 136 -25.52 -12.24 -13.18
N HIS A 137 -26.07 -12.19 -11.96
CA HIS A 137 -25.50 -12.95 -10.84
C HIS A 137 -26.51 -13.66 -9.94
N ALA A 138 -27.82 -13.51 -10.14
CA ALA A 138 -28.82 -14.22 -9.33
C ALA A 138 -28.66 -15.75 -9.41
N HIS A 139 -28.31 -16.28 -10.59
CA HIS A 139 -28.05 -17.72 -10.79
C HIS A 139 -26.89 -18.27 -9.96
N GLN A 140 -26.01 -17.40 -9.44
CA GLN A 140 -24.88 -17.79 -8.60
C GLN A 140 -25.25 -17.97 -7.13
N LEU A 141 -26.49 -17.61 -6.73
CA LEU A 141 -27.03 -17.90 -5.39
C LEU A 141 -27.30 -19.39 -5.19
N ASP A 142 -27.64 -20.11 -6.26
CA ASP A 142 -27.97 -21.54 -6.19
C ASP A 142 -26.70 -22.42 -6.27
N MET A 143 -25.51 -21.81 -6.41
CA MET A 143 -24.24 -22.53 -6.36
C MET A 143 -23.78 -22.75 -4.91
N PRO A 144 -23.29 -23.96 -4.56
CA PRO A 144 -22.89 -24.31 -3.21
C PRO A 144 -21.79 -23.38 -2.67
N ARG A 145 -21.81 -23.17 -1.35
CA ARG A 145 -20.76 -22.44 -0.63
C ARG A 145 -19.43 -23.20 -0.80
N SER A 146 -18.49 -22.64 -1.55
CA SER A 146 -17.07 -23.03 -1.49
C SER A 146 -16.46 -22.56 -0.17
#